data_AF-A0AAE4SJR0-F1
#
_entry.id   AF-A0AAE4SJR0-F1
#
_cell.length_a   1.000
_cell.length_b   1.000
_cell.length_c   1.000
_cell.angle_alpha   90.00
_cell.angle_beta   90.00
_cell.angle_gamma   90.00
#
_symmetry.space_group_name_H-M   'P 1'
#
loop_
_entity.id
_entity.type
_entity.pdbx_description
1 polymer ?
#
loop_
_entity_poly.entity_id
_entity_poly.type
_entity_poly.pdbx_seq_one_letter_code
_entity_poly.pdbx_strand_id
1 'polypeptide(L)'
;MRKISFLFILLFFSLVPQVHADPSCEGRFVNPITDVCWRCIFPLSLGSVQVGKGDLPDTSNPGSPLQLCPAPPPIFVRPGLAIGYWEPMAMTDVSRSPGCMVNLGGF
;
A
#
# COMPACT_ATOMS: atom_id res chain seq x y z
N MET A 1 -51.36 4.91 24.96
CA MET A 1 -50.34 5.44 24.02
C MET A 1 -48.91 5.09 24.43
N ARG A 2 -48.46 5.34 25.68
CA ARG A 2 -47.09 5.01 26.14
C ARG A 2 -46.69 3.53 25.99
N LYS A 3 -47.58 2.58 26.34
CA LYS A 3 -47.31 1.12 26.20
C LYS A 3 -47.15 0.65 24.75
N ILE A 4 -47.89 1.25 23.82
CA ILE A 4 -47.85 0.92 22.37
C ILE A 4 -46.54 1.45 21.76
N SER A 5 -46.13 2.66 22.15
CA SER A 5 -44.83 3.23 21.74
C SER A 5 -43.65 2.38 22.22
N PHE A 6 -43.68 1.89 23.47
CA PHE A 6 -42.65 0.96 23.97
C PHE A 6 -42.60 -0.37 23.20
N LEU A 7 -43.77 -0.91 22.81
CA LEU A 7 -43.86 -2.12 21.98
C LEU A 7 -43.25 -1.92 20.58
N PHE A 8 -43.51 -0.78 19.95
CA PHE A 8 -42.91 -0.44 18.66
C PHE A 8 -41.39 -0.26 18.75
N ILE A 9 -40.88 0.34 19.82
CA ILE A 9 -39.42 0.49 20.04
C ILE A 9 -38.74 -0.87 20.25
N LEU A 10 -39.34 -1.77 21.03
CA LEU A 10 -38.82 -3.12 21.23
C LEU A 10 -38.83 -3.95 19.94
N LEU A 11 -39.91 -3.84 19.15
CA LEU A 11 -40.00 -4.50 17.85
C LEU A 11 -38.92 -3.97 16.89
N PHE A 12 -38.71 -2.65 16.86
CA PHE A 12 -37.69 -2.02 16.01
C PHE A 12 -36.26 -2.43 16.40
N PHE A 13 -35.98 -2.59 17.69
CA PHE A 13 -34.68 -3.06 18.18
C PHE A 13 -34.39 -4.53 17.81
N SER A 14 -35.43 -5.35 17.65
CA SER A 14 -35.29 -6.76 17.23
C SER A 14 -35.04 -6.97 15.73
N LEU A 15 -35.26 -5.92 14.91
CA LEU A 15 -35.06 -5.93 13.46
C LEU A 15 -33.66 -5.45 13.04
N VAL A 16 -32.79 -5.12 14.01
CA VAL A 16 -31.41 -4.71 13.71
C VAL A 16 -30.59 -5.95 13.35
N PRO A 17 -30.02 -6.06 12.13
CA PRO A 17 -29.16 -7.17 11.78
C PRO A 17 -27.89 -7.15 12.64
N GLN A 18 -27.57 -8.29 13.26
CA GLN A 18 -26.32 -8.45 14.01
C GLN A 18 -25.16 -8.60 13.01
N VAL A 19 -24.24 -7.63 12.99
CA VAL A 19 -22.97 -7.75 12.26
C VAL A 19 -22.00 -8.51 13.16
N HIS A 20 -21.62 -9.72 12.75
CA HIS A 20 -20.57 -10.48 13.40
C HIS A 20 -19.24 -10.17 12.71
N ALA A 21 -18.16 -10.08 13.50
CA ALA A 21 -16.81 -10.10 12.93
C ALA A 21 -16.63 -11.44 12.20
N ASP A 22 -16.23 -11.39 10.93
CA ASP A 22 -15.91 -12.59 10.17
C ASP A 22 -14.72 -13.27 10.85
N PRO A 23 -14.84 -14.54 11.29
CA PRO A 23 -13.74 -15.25 11.93
C PRO A 23 -12.53 -15.43 10.99
N SER A 24 -12.69 -15.22 9.69
CA SER A 24 -11.61 -15.22 8.71
C SER A 24 -10.90 -13.87 8.57
N CYS A 25 -11.34 -12.83 9.28
CA CYS A 25 -10.64 -11.56 9.35
C CYS A 25 -9.36 -11.70 10.20
N GLU A 26 -8.27 -12.01 9.52
CA GLU A 26 -6.93 -11.99 10.09
C GLU A 26 -6.16 -10.82 9.49
N GLY A 27 -5.74 -9.89 10.36
CA GLY A 27 -4.96 -8.74 9.95
C GLY A 27 -3.87 -8.42 10.96
N ARG A 28 -2.83 -7.76 10.48
CA ARG A 28 -1.72 -7.29 11.30
C ARG A 28 -1.27 -5.95 10.77
N PHE A 29 -0.85 -5.08 11.68
CA PHE A 29 -0.25 -3.83 11.25
C PHE A 29 1.07 -4.10 10.51
N VAL A 30 1.28 -3.37 9.42
CA VAL A 30 2.46 -3.51 8.58
C VAL A 30 3.71 -3.11 9.35
N ASN A 31 4.72 -3.97 9.32
CA ASN A 31 6.04 -3.69 9.85
C ASN A 31 7.01 -3.41 8.70
N PRO A 32 7.40 -2.15 8.46
CA PRO A 32 8.28 -1.79 7.35
C PRO A 32 9.68 -2.41 7.48
N ILE A 33 10.09 -2.85 8.67
CA ILE A 33 11.42 -3.45 8.89
C ILE A 33 11.42 -4.91 8.40
N THR A 34 10.38 -5.67 8.69
CA THR A 34 10.36 -7.13 8.44
C THR A 34 9.54 -7.53 7.22
N ASP A 35 8.54 -6.75 6.82
CA ASP A 35 7.63 -7.10 5.73
C ASP A 35 8.11 -6.61 4.37
N VAL A 36 9.01 -5.63 4.36
CA VAL A 36 9.67 -5.16 3.14
C VAL A 36 10.87 -6.04 2.86
N CYS A 37 10.94 -6.58 1.64
CA CYS A 37 12.13 -7.27 1.19
C CYS A 37 13.25 -6.27 0.89
N TRP A 38 14.07 -5.92 1.90
CA TRP A 38 15.18 -4.98 1.73
C TRP A 38 16.29 -5.49 0.80
N ARG A 39 16.50 -6.81 0.76
CA ARG A 39 17.37 -7.44 -0.25
C ARG A 39 16.81 -7.23 -1.66
N CYS A 40 15.49 -7.06 -1.78
CA CYS A 40 14.85 -6.94 -3.08
C CYS A 40 15.06 -5.61 -3.76
N ILE A 41 15.45 -4.56 -3.02
CA ILE A 41 15.80 -3.24 -3.57
C ILE A 41 16.87 -3.35 -4.66
N PHE A 42 17.75 -4.35 -4.56
CA PHE A 42 18.83 -4.55 -5.51
C PHE A 42 18.40 -5.34 -6.76
N PRO A 43 19.07 -5.11 -7.90
CA PRO A 43 20.24 -4.25 -8.09
C PRO A 43 19.92 -2.74 -8.08
N LEU A 44 20.87 -1.95 -7.57
CA LEU A 44 20.80 -0.49 -7.55
C LEU A 44 21.71 0.07 -8.65
N SER A 45 21.18 0.92 -9.52
CA SER A 45 21.90 1.50 -10.66
C SER A 45 21.73 3.01 -10.76
N LEU A 46 22.75 3.67 -11.33
CA LEU A 46 22.73 5.07 -11.75
C LEU A 46 22.99 5.11 -13.25
N GLY A 47 21.94 5.32 -14.04
CA GLY A 47 21.98 5.08 -15.48
C GLY A 47 22.42 3.64 -15.78
N SER A 48 23.46 3.47 -16.59
CA SER A 48 24.00 2.15 -16.97
C SER A 48 24.97 1.54 -15.94
N VAL A 49 25.33 2.28 -14.89
CA VAL A 49 26.30 1.84 -13.89
C VAL A 49 25.60 1.20 -12.70
N GLN A 50 25.86 -0.07 -12.44
CA GLN A 50 25.40 -0.74 -11.23
C GLN A 50 26.28 -0.32 -10.04
N VAL A 51 25.65 0.31 -9.03
CA VAL A 51 26.30 0.76 -7.79
C VAL A 51 26.03 -0.18 -6.62
N GLY A 52 24.99 -1.00 -6.71
CA GLY A 52 24.67 -2.06 -5.74
C GLY A 52 24.31 -3.36 -6.46
N LYS A 53 25.01 -4.44 -6.14
CA LYS A 53 24.75 -5.76 -6.73
C LYS A 53 23.51 -6.40 -6.11
N GLY A 54 22.73 -7.08 -6.92
CA GLY A 54 21.59 -7.89 -6.50
C GLY A 54 21.45 -9.10 -7.40
N ASP A 55 20.81 -10.15 -6.89
CA ASP A 55 20.59 -11.40 -7.62
C ASP A 55 19.22 -11.43 -8.33
N LEU A 56 18.45 -10.34 -8.21
CA LEU A 56 17.11 -10.23 -8.76
C LEU A 56 17.14 -9.68 -10.19
N PRO A 57 16.11 -9.99 -11.00
CA PRO A 57 16.01 -9.44 -12.33
C PRO A 57 15.87 -7.92 -12.30
N ASP A 58 16.54 -7.27 -13.26
CA ASP A 58 16.50 -5.83 -13.48
C ASP A 58 15.93 -5.54 -14.87
N THR A 59 15.38 -4.35 -15.03
CA THR A 59 14.95 -3.84 -16.33
C THR A 59 16.09 -3.10 -17.02
N SER A 60 15.91 -2.75 -18.30
CA SER A 60 16.93 -1.97 -19.00
C SER A 60 16.97 -0.54 -18.46
N ASN A 61 18.03 -0.20 -17.74
CA ASN A 61 18.24 1.14 -17.24
C ASN A 61 18.73 2.13 -18.34
N PRO A 62 18.45 3.44 -18.20
CA PRO A 62 18.92 4.45 -19.15
C PRO A 62 20.45 4.48 -19.25
N GLY A 63 21.00 4.79 -20.43
CA GLY A 63 22.46 4.83 -20.63
C GLY A 63 23.18 5.89 -19.80
N SER A 64 22.58 7.08 -19.67
CA SER A 64 23.12 8.22 -18.92
C SER A 64 22.47 8.33 -17.52
N PRO A 65 23.25 8.54 -16.45
CA PRO A 65 22.70 8.83 -15.12
C PRO A 65 22.01 10.20 -15.07
N LEU A 66 22.49 11.19 -15.83
CA LEU A 66 21.87 12.51 -15.87
C LEU A 66 20.68 12.51 -16.85
N GLN A 67 19.52 12.93 -16.37
CA GLN A 67 18.31 13.12 -17.17
C GLN A 67 17.76 14.54 -17.02
N LEU A 68 16.98 15.00 -17.99
CA LEU A 68 16.28 16.27 -17.92
C LEU A 68 14.79 16.00 -17.73
N CYS A 69 14.25 16.38 -16.57
CA CYS A 69 12.83 16.23 -16.26
C CYS A 69 12.10 17.55 -16.54
N PRO A 70 10.84 17.51 -17.01
CA PRO A 70 10.02 18.70 -17.13
C PRO A 70 9.85 19.42 -15.78
N ALA A 71 9.93 20.75 -15.80
CA ALA A 71 9.75 21.60 -14.64
C ALA A 71 8.91 22.84 -15.00
N PRO A 72 8.24 23.49 -14.03
CA PRO A 72 7.56 24.75 -14.28
C PRO A 72 8.55 25.90 -14.63
N PRO A 73 8.06 27.05 -15.14
CA PRO A 73 8.88 28.22 -15.48
C PRO A 73 9.72 28.71 -14.28
N PRO A 74 10.89 29.37 -14.51
CA PRO A 74 11.36 29.94 -15.77
C PRO A 74 12.31 29.05 -16.61
N ILE A 75 12.78 27.92 -16.07
CA ILE A 75 13.84 27.10 -16.71
C ILE A 75 13.25 25.92 -17.51
N PHE A 76 11.96 25.58 -17.33
CA PHE A 76 11.21 24.51 -18.01
C PHE A 76 11.77 23.08 -17.90
N VAL A 77 13.01 22.93 -17.45
CA VAL A 77 13.70 21.66 -17.23
C VAL A 77 14.41 21.68 -15.87
N ARG A 78 14.52 20.52 -15.25
CA ARG A 78 15.38 20.32 -14.06
C ARG A 78 16.30 19.11 -14.30
N PRO A 79 17.57 19.19 -13.90
CA PRO A 79 18.43 18.02 -13.88
C PRO A 79 17.85 17.00 -12.90
N GLY A 80 17.73 15.76 -13.37
CA GLY A 80 17.29 14.60 -12.63
C GLY A 80 18.31 13.47 -12.74
N LEU A 81 18.14 12.45 -11.91
CA LEU A 81 19.00 11.28 -11.87
C LEU A 81 18.19 10.05 -12.26
N ALA A 82 18.68 9.27 -13.23
CA ALA A 82 18.16 7.96 -13.54
C ALA A 82 18.64 6.98 -12.47
N ILE A 83 17.79 6.65 -11.51
CA ILE A 83 18.05 5.68 -10.45
C ILE A 83 17.19 4.45 -10.72
N GLY A 84 17.81 3.28 -10.89
CA GLY A 84 17.12 2.00 -11.05
C GLY A 84 17.23 1.18 -9.77
N TYR A 85 16.10 0.74 -9.23
CA TYR A 85 15.98 -0.17 -8.08
C TYR A 85 14.53 -0.65 -7.94
N TRP A 86 14.33 -1.73 -7.20
CA TRP A 86 12.98 -2.17 -6.84
C TRP A 86 12.46 -1.36 -5.65
N GLU A 87 11.54 -0.44 -5.92
CA GLU A 87 10.92 0.37 -4.89
C GLU A 87 9.70 -0.31 -4.25
N PRO A 88 9.61 -0.36 -2.91
CA PRO A 88 8.37 -0.70 -2.22
C PRO A 88 7.41 0.49 -2.25
N MET A 89 7.01 0.92 -3.46
CA MET A 89 6.20 2.13 -3.66
C MET A 89 4.71 1.94 -3.36
N ALA A 90 4.25 0.69 -3.38
CA ALA A 90 2.85 0.36 -3.25
C ALA A 90 2.67 -0.90 -2.43
N MET A 91 1.60 -0.90 -1.64
CA MET A 91 1.13 -2.05 -0.88
C MET A 91 -0.32 -2.30 -1.26
N THR A 92 -0.67 -3.56 -1.45
CA THR A 92 -2.02 -3.97 -1.81
C THR A 92 -2.66 -4.70 -0.64
N ASP A 93 -3.76 -4.13 -0.13
CA ASP A 93 -4.64 -4.80 0.82
C ASP A 93 -5.55 -5.78 0.10
N VAL A 94 -5.42 -7.07 0.39
CA VAL A 94 -6.29 -8.14 -0.14
C VAL A 94 -7.06 -8.75 1.02
N SER A 95 -8.36 -8.43 1.09
CA SER A 95 -9.26 -8.96 2.11
C SER A 95 -10.35 -9.83 1.49
N ARG A 96 -10.67 -10.95 2.16
CA ARG A 96 -11.80 -11.84 1.83
C ARG A 96 -13.05 -11.51 2.65
N SER A 97 -12.87 -10.89 3.81
CA SER A 97 -13.96 -10.48 4.70
C SER A 97 -14.35 -9.02 4.40
N PRO A 98 -15.64 -8.73 4.17
CA PRO A 98 -16.12 -7.35 4.09
C PRO A 98 -15.70 -6.54 5.33
N GLY A 99 -15.18 -5.34 5.13
CA GLY A 99 -14.79 -4.43 6.21
C GLY A 99 -13.48 -4.76 6.91
N CYS A 100 -12.86 -5.92 6.65
CA CYS A 100 -11.62 -6.31 7.32
C CYS A 100 -10.40 -5.58 6.75
N MET A 101 -9.72 -4.81 7.59
CA MET A 101 -8.54 -4.02 7.22
C MET A 101 -7.26 -4.80 7.54
N VAL A 102 -6.84 -5.65 6.60
CA VAL A 102 -5.77 -6.64 6.83
C VAL A 102 -4.42 -6.00 7.17
N ASN A 103 -4.04 -4.88 6.56
CA ASN A 103 -2.81 -4.16 6.88
C ASN A 103 -2.93 -3.18 8.07
N LEU A 104 -4.13 -2.99 8.64
CA LEU A 104 -4.34 -2.10 9.79
C LEU A 104 -4.54 -2.84 11.11
N GLY A 105 -4.48 -4.18 11.13
CA GLY A 105 -4.62 -4.97 12.34
C GLY A 105 -5.90 -5.81 12.43
N GLY A 106 -6.68 -5.93 11.34
CA GLY A 106 -7.75 -6.92 11.24
C GLY A 106 -8.97 -6.65 12.12
N PHE A 107 -9.33 -5.38 12.29
CA PHE A 107 -10.59 -4.96 12.90
C PHE A 107 -11.58 -4.42 11.86
#